data_AF-A0A916BQD7-F1
#
_entry.id   AF-A0A916BQD7-F1
#
_cell.length_a   1.000
_cell.length_b   1.000
_cell.length_c   1.000
_cell.angle_alpha   90.00
_cell.angle_beta   90.00
_cell.angle_gamma   90.00
#
_symmetry.space_group_name_H-M   'P 1'
#
loop_
_entity.id
_entity.type
_entity.pdbx_description
1 polymer ?
#
loop_
_entity_poly.entity_id
_entity_poly.type
_entity_poly.pdbx_seq_one_letter_code
_entity_poly.pdbx_strand_id
1 'polypeptide(L)'
;MSEKSDSELNDELRLEGDLRKLLKDGGRDKYVVSGDEDMAVSAITELIPLHVDADDVIRVSGTRVTLDTLVAAFSEGATAEEIAQQYPTLKLADVYSVIGYYLRHPAETQTYLQQRQQRAEAARQQNESRFDPAGIRERLLSRRVR
;
A
#
# COMPACT_ATOMS: atom_id res chain seq x y z
N MET A 1 33.51 23.69 -43.02
CA MET A 1 33.68 22.81 -41.86
C MET A 1 34.42 23.64 -40.83
N SER A 2 33.70 24.25 -39.89
CA SER A 2 34.33 25.14 -38.90
C SER A 2 34.83 24.27 -37.76
N GLU A 3 36.16 24.17 -37.64
CA GLU A 3 36.83 23.67 -36.45
C GLU A 3 36.34 24.51 -35.26
N LYS A 4 35.68 23.88 -34.29
CA LYS A 4 35.36 24.53 -33.02
C LYS A 4 36.69 24.99 -32.43
N SER A 5 36.81 26.29 -32.20
CA SER A 5 38.04 26.91 -31.69
C SER A 5 38.34 26.39 -30.29
N ASP A 6 39.60 26.24 -29.92
CA ASP A 6 40.02 25.76 -28.59
C ASP A 6 39.42 26.58 -27.42
N SER A 7 38.95 27.80 -27.68
CA SER A 7 38.17 28.63 -26.75
C SER A 7 36.79 28.03 -26.44
N GLU A 8 36.10 27.50 -27.45
CA GLU A 8 34.73 26.96 -27.31
C GLU A 8 34.73 25.62 -26.55
N LEU A 9 35.79 24.82 -26.74
CA LEU A 9 36.00 23.56 -26.01
C LEU A 9 36.30 23.81 -24.52
N ASN A 10 37.03 24.88 -24.21
CA ASN A 10 37.36 25.24 -22.83
C ASN A 10 36.17 25.86 -22.09
N ASP A 11 35.29 26.58 -22.81
CA ASP A 11 34.03 27.10 -22.26
C ASP A 11 33.01 25.98 -22.00
N GLU A 12 32.93 24.95 -22.87
CA GLU A 12 32.04 23.81 -22.70
C GLU A 12 32.46 22.90 -21.51
N LEU A 13 33.77 22.68 -21.31
CA LEU A 13 34.34 21.99 -20.14
C LEU A 13 34.15 22.77 -18.82
N ARG A 14 34.10 24.10 -18.89
CA ARG A 14 33.86 24.98 -17.74
C ARG A 14 32.39 24.98 -17.32
N LEU A 15 31.44 24.91 -18.27
CA LEU A 15 30.02 24.75 -17.99
C LEU A 15 29.68 23.40 -17.32
N GLU A 16 30.30 22.30 -17.76
CA GLU A 16 30.08 20.97 -17.14
C GLU A 16 30.62 20.89 -15.70
N GLY A 17 31.74 21.57 -15.43
CA GLY A 17 32.30 21.72 -14.08
C GLY A 17 31.40 22.54 -13.15
N ASP A 18 30.82 23.63 -13.66
CA ASP A 18 29.90 24.49 -12.91
C ASP A 18 28.53 23.84 -12.69
N LEU A 19 28.04 23.00 -13.62
CA LEU A 19 26.81 22.21 -13.46
C LEU A 19 26.94 21.13 -12.38
N ARG A 20 28.11 20.48 -12.29
CA ARG A 20 28.40 19.54 -11.19
C ARG A 20 28.57 20.23 -9.83
N LYS A 21 28.94 21.51 -9.83
CA LYS A 21 29.02 22.34 -8.61
C LYS A 21 27.63 22.82 -8.16
N LEU A 22 26.77 23.20 -9.11
CA LEU A 22 25.36 23.58 -8.85
C LEU A 22 24.50 22.42 -8.33
N LEU A 23 24.83 21.17 -8.68
CA LEU A 23 24.13 19.97 -8.16
C LEU A 23 24.62 19.52 -6.76
N LYS A 24 25.76 20.03 -6.27
CA LYS A 24 26.29 19.71 -4.94
C LYS A 24 25.96 20.75 -3.88
N ASP A 25 25.87 22.02 -4.26
CA ASP A 25 25.52 23.11 -3.36
C ASP A 25 24.05 23.47 -3.56
N GLY A 26 23.16 22.73 -2.87
CA GLY A 26 21.75 23.05 -2.80
C GLY A 26 21.50 24.48 -2.30
N GLY A 27 21.13 25.36 -3.22
CA GLY A 27 20.54 26.69 -2.98
C GLY A 27 19.56 26.94 -4.12
N ARG A 28 18.25 26.85 -3.90
CA ARG A 28 17.37 27.88 -3.33
C ARG A 28 17.43 29.21 -4.12
N ASP A 29 16.23 29.67 -4.46
CA ASP A 29 15.81 30.85 -5.20
C ASP A 29 15.84 30.74 -6.73
N LYS A 30 14.72 30.95 -7.45
CA LYS A 30 13.81 32.10 -7.29
C LYS A 30 12.38 31.75 -7.74
N TYR A 31 11.48 31.53 -6.79
CA TYR A 31 10.06 31.79 -6.97
C TYR A 31 9.67 32.75 -5.84
N VAL A 32 9.60 34.05 -6.15
CA VAL A 32 9.09 35.05 -5.22
C VAL A 32 7.57 34.91 -5.19
N VAL A 33 7.08 34.13 -4.24
CA VAL A 33 5.71 34.22 -3.76
C VAL A 33 5.77 35.09 -2.51
N SER A 34 5.29 36.32 -2.60
CA SER A 34 5.02 37.15 -1.42
C SER A 34 3.93 36.46 -0.60
N GLY A 35 4.33 35.85 0.50
CA GLY A 35 3.47 35.22 1.49
C GLY A 35 4.36 34.68 2.60
N ASP A 36 4.12 35.13 3.82
CA ASP A 36 4.99 35.03 4.99
C ASP A 36 5.48 33.60 5.31
N GLU A 37 6.78 33.54 5.67
CA GLU A 37 7.53 32.45 6.30
C GLU A 37 7.80 31.18 5.48
N ASP A 38 9.08 30.97 5.17
CA ASP A 38 9.69 29.69 4.76
C ASP A 38 9.33 28.59 5.80
N MET A 39 8.17 27.97 5.65
CA MET A 39 7.83 26.71 6.30
C MET A 39 8.70 25.62 5.68
N ALA A 40 9.92 25.47 6.20
CA ALA A 40 10.74 24.30 5.94
C ALA A 40 9.96 23.05 6.38
N VAL A 41 9.27 22.41 5.44
CA VAL A 41 8.52 21.18 5.69
C VAL A 41 9.55 20.06 5.89
N SER A 42 9.90 19.82 7.15
CA SER A 42 10.66 18.63 7.53
C SER A 42 9.84 17.40 7.17
N ALA A 43 10.46 16.39 6.54
CA ALA A 43 9.77 15.16 6.18
C ALA A 43 9.22 14.48 7.45
N ILE A 44 7.90 14.29 7.51
CA ILE A 44 7.23 13.51 8.55
C ILE A 44 7.02 12.10 7.97
N THR A 45 7.46 11.07 8.71
CA THR A 45 7.21 9.67 8.35
C THR A 45 6.05 9.14 9.17
N GLU A 46 4.93 8.84 8.50
CA GLU A 46 3.79 8.15 9.10
C GLU A 46 3.81 6.67 8.68
N LEU A 47 3.65 5.77 9.66
CA LEU A 47 3.60 4.34 9.41
C LEU A 47 2.19 3.94 8.98
N ILE A 48 2.11 3.08 7.98
CA ILE A 48 0.83 2.47 7.60
C ILE A 48 0.42 1.52 8.73
N PRO A 49 -0.84 1.57 9.20
CA PRO A 49 -1.29 0.82 10.38
C PRO A 49 -1.53 -0.65 10.05
N LEU A 50 -0.51 -1.36 9.56
CA LEU A 50 -0.55 -2.77 9.22
C LEU A 50 0.45 -3.55 10.08
N HIS A 51 0.06 -4.75 10.50
CA HIS A 51 0.93 -5.70 11.18
C HIS A 51 0.63 -7.12 10.69
N VAL A 52 1.62 -8.00 10.80
CA VAL A 52 1.47 -9.44 10.55
C VAL A 52 1.18 -10.12 11.89
N ASP A 53 0.14 -10.94 11.94
CA ASP A 53 -0.18 -11.75 13.12
C ASP A 53 0.61 -13.07 13.17
N ALA A 54 0.38 -13.89 14.20
CA ALA A 54 1.07 -15.17 14.37
C ALA A 54 0.75 -16.21 13.28
N ASP A 55 -0.31 -15.99 12.49
CA ASP A 55 -0.77 -16.87 11.42
C ASP A 55 -0.34 -16.34 10.02
N ASP A 56 0.63 -15.43 9.96
CA ASP A 56 1.10 -14.72 8.76
C ASP A 56 -0.01 -13.92 8.04
N VAL A 57 -1.01 -13.41 8.78
CA VAL A 57 -2.09 -12.61 8.21
C VAL A 57 -1.83 -11.13 8.46
N ILE A 58 -1.89 -10.34 7.39
CA ILE A 58 -1.75 -8.88 7.47
C ILE A 58 -3.08 -8.27 7.94
N ARG A 59 -3.03 -7.49 9.03
CA ARG A 59 -4.19 -6.85 9.67
C ARG A 59 -3.99 -5.38 9.94
N VAL A 60 -5.10 -4.65 10.01
CA VAL A 60 -5.09 -3.26 10.44
C VAL A 60 -4.88 -3.19 11.96
N SER A 61 -3.86 -2.46 12.39
CA SER A 61 -3.44 -2.33 13.78
C SER A 61 -4.59 -1.94 14.72
N GLY A 62 -4.71 -2.64 15.84
CA GLY A 62 -5.79 -2.42 16.80
C GLY A 62 -7.14 -2.99 16.39
N THR A 63 -7.24 -3.66 15.23
CA THR A 63 -8.48 -4.29 14.75
C THR A 63 -8.25 -5.74 14.34
N ARG A 64 -9.35 -6.47 14.12
CA ARG A 64 -9.32 -7.81 13.52
C ARG A 64 -9.49 -7.79 12.00
N VAL A 65 -9.66 -6.63 11.39
CA VAL A 65 -9.90 -6.53 9.95
C VAL A 65 -8.59 -6.77 9.20
N THR A 66 -8.63 -7.62 8.19
CA THR A 66 -7.45 -8.00 7.40
C THR A 66 -7.25 -7.07 6.21
N LEU A 67 -6.02 -7.01 5.71
CA LEU A 67 -5.72 -6.35 4.43
C LEU A 67 -6.58 -6.93 3.30
N ASP A 68 -6.75 -8.26 3.29
CA ASP A 68 -7.55 -9.01 2.33
C ASP A 68 -8.97 -8.44 2.23
N THR A 69 -9.61 -8.16 3.37
CA THR A 69 -10.96 -7.61 3.43
C THR A 69 -11.05 -6.19 2.86
N LEU A 70 -10.10 -5.31 3.21
CA LEU A 70 -10.09 -3.93 2.69
C LEU A 70 -9.86 -3.92 1.18
N VAL A 71 -8.89 -4.69 0.70
CA VAL A 71 -8.56 -4.75 -0.73
C VAL A 71 -9.70 -5.36 -1.53
N ALA A 72 -10.36 -6.40 -1.02
CA ALA A 72 -11.52 -7.00 -1.67
C ALA A 72 -12.67 -5.99 -1.81
N ALA A 73 -13.08 -5.35 -0.71
CA ALA A 73 -14.17 -4.38 -0.72
C ALA A 73 -13.87 -3.19 -1.66
N PHE A 74 -12.64 -2.67 -1.62
CA PHE A 74 -12.22 -1.59 -2.52
C PHE A 74 -12.23 -2.04 -3.99
N SER A 75 -11.77 -3.26 -4.27
CA SER A 75 -11.77 -3.82 -5.64
C SER A 75 -13.17 -4.13 -6.16
N GLU A 76 -14.13 -4.36 -5.26
CA GLU A 76 -15.57 -4.48 -5.57
C GLU A 76 -16.24 -3.11 -5.81
N GLY A 77 -15.50 -2.01 -5.67
CA GLY A 77 -15.95 -0.65 -5.95
C GLY A 77 -16.39 0.15 -4.73
N ALA A 78 -16.23 -0.39 -3.51
CA ALA A 78 -16.53 0.36 -2.29
C ALA A 78 -15.52 1.50 -2.09
N THR A 79 -16.03 2.66 -1.70
CA THR A 79 -15.22 3.81 -1.28
C THR A 79 -14.61 3.59 0.11
N ALA A 80 -13.58 4.37 0.47
CA ALA A 80 -12.95 4.26 1.79
C ALA A 80 -13.94 4.55 2.93
N GLU A 81 -14.86 5.48 2.70
CA GLU A 81 -15.93 5.87 3.61
C GLU A 81 -16.95 4.75 3.80
N GLU A 82 -17.37 4.10 2.71
CA GLU A 82 -18.26 2.93 2.79
C GLU A 82 -17.58 1.77 3.53
N ILE A 83 -16.29 1.53 3.28
CA ILE A 83 -15.52 0.51 4.01
C ILE A 83 -15.47 0.85 5.51
N ALA A 84 -15.18 2.10 5.87
CA ALA A 84 -15.16 2.53 7.27
C ALA A 84 -16.55 2.40 7.92
N GLN A 85 -17.63 2.61 7.16
CA GLN A 85 -19.00 2.39 7.63
C GLN A 85 -19.33 0.92 7.83
N GLN A 86 -18.87 0.03 6.93
CA GLN A 86 -19.05 -1.42 7.03
C GLN A 86 -18.28 -2.03 8.21
N TYR A 87 -17.12 -1.44 8.56
CA TYR A 87 -16.26 -1.90 9.64
C TYR A 87 -16.02 -0.79 10.68
N PRO A 88 -16.96 -0.50 11.60
CA PRO A 88 -16.87 0.62 12.54
C PRO A 88 -15.69 0.58 13.52
N THR A 89 -14.95 -0.54 13.58
CA THR A 89 -13.70 -0.64 14.34
C THR A 89 -12.51 0.00 13.64
N LEU A 90 -12.61 0.26 12.34
CA LEU A 90 -11.59 0.96 11.55
C LEU A 90 -11.77 2.47 11.70
N LYS A 91 -10.66 3.19 11.84
CA LYS A 91 -10.66 4.64 11.67
C LYS A 91 -10.59 4.95 10.18
N LEU A 92 -11.34 5.96 9.74
CA LEU A 92 -11.35 6.37 8.33
C LEU A 92 -9.94 6.71 7.81
N ALA A 93 -9.12 7.39 8.61
CA ALA A 93 -7.73 7.71 8.27
C ALA A 93 -6.90 6.43 8.00
N ASP A 94 -7.07 5.39 8.82
CA ASP A 94 -6.36 4.11 8.65
C ASP A 94 -6.78 3.43 7.34
N VAL A 95 -8.07 3.49 6.98
CA VAL A 95 -8.58 2.95 5.72
C VAL A 95 -7.92 3.64 4.52
N TYR A 96 -7.86 4.97 4.50
CA TYR A 96 -7.17 5.70 3.44
C TYR A 96 -5.69 5.36 3.37
N SER A 97 -5.00 5.28 4.50
CA SER A 97 -3.57 4.92 4.54
C SER A 97 -3.32 3.53 3.95
N VAL A 98 -4.16 2.55 4.27
CA VAL A 98 -4.06 1.18 3.74
C VAL A 98 -4.40 1.10 2.26
N ILE A 99 -5.47 1.78 1.80
CA ILE A 99 -5.81 1.83 0.37
C ILE A 99 -4.69 2.54 -0.42
N GLY A 100 -4.16 3.65 0.11
CA GLY A 100 -3.03 4.36 -0.49
C GLY A 100 -1.77 3.49 -0.59
N TYR A 101 -1.51 2.65 0.41
CA TYR A 101 -0.46 1.64 0.34
C TYR A 101 -0.73 0.61 -0.76
N TYR A 102 -1.92 0.03 -0.81
CA TYR A 102 -2.31 -0.93 -1.84
C TYR A 102 -2.12 -0.38 -3.26
N LEU A 103 -2.58 0.86 -3.50
CA LEU A 103 -2.47 1.52 -4.80
C LEU A 103 -1.03 1.81 -5.21
N ARG A 104 -0.12 2.05 -4.25
CA ARG A 104 1.32 2.24 -4.52
C ARG A 104 2.07 0.93 -4.71
N HIS A 105 1.59 -0.16 -4.10
CA HIS A 105 2.26 -1.46 -4.09
C HIS A 105 1.33 -2.60 -4.56
N PRO A 106 0.71 -2.50 -5.76
CA PRO A 106 -0.29 -3.47 -6.19
C PRO A 106 0.31 -4.87 -6.41
N ALA A 107 1.54 -4.97 -6.94
CA ALA A 107 2.18 -6.26 -7.22
C ALA A 107 2.52 -7.06 -5.95
N GLU A 108 3.08 -6.37 -4.94
CA GLU A 108 3.41 -6.97 -3.64
C GLU A 108 2.14 -7.42 -2.92
N THR A 109 1.13 -6.55 -2.88
CA THR A 109 -0.15 -6.86 -2.24
C THR A 109 -0.84 -8.03 -2.95
N GLN A 110 -0.85 -8.04 -4.28
CA GLN A 110 -1.45 -9.12 -5.06
C GLN A 110 -0.75 -10.47 -4.82
N THR A 111 0.57 -10.47 -4.68
CA THR A 111 1.34 -11.68 -4.39
C THR A 111 0.94 -12.27 -3.05
N TYR A 112 0.83 -11.43 -2.01
CA TYR A 112 0.33 -11.85 -0.70
C TYR A 112 -1.10 -12.42 -0.78
N LEU A 113 -2.03 -11.72 -1.45
CA LEU A 113 -3.42 -12.15 -1.58
C LEU A 113 -3.56 -13.49 -2.31
N GLN A 114 -2.77 -13.72 -3.37
CA GLN A 114 -2.76 -15.00 -4.09
C GLN A 114 -2.27 -16.16 -3.20
N GLN A 115 -1.19 -15.94 -2.44
CA GLN A 115 -0.68 -16.97 -1.53
C GLN A 115 -1.71 -17.31 -0.45
N ARG A 116 -2.40 -16.30 0.10
CA ARG A 116 -3.49 -16.48 1.07
C ARG A 116 -4.65 -17.29 0.49
N GLN A 117 -5.07 -16.97 -0.72
CA GLN A 117 -6.15 -17.69 -1.40
C GLN A 117 -5.79 -19.17 -1.62
N GLN A 118 -4.56 -19.46 -2.04
CA GLN A 118 -4.09 -20.84 -2.23
C GLN A 118 -4.08 -21.62 -0.91
N ARG A 119 -3.62 -21.00 0.19
CA ARG A 119 -3.62 -21.63 1.52
C ARG A 119 -5.05 -21.91 2.00
N ALA A 120 -5.97 -20.96 1.82
CA ALA A 120 -7.37 -21.12 2.19
C ALA A 120 -8.03 -22.27 1.41
N GLU A 121 -7.79 -22.34 0.10
CA GLU A 121 -8.33 -23.39 -0.75
C GLU A 121 -7.75 -24.78 -0.39
N ALA A 122 -6.45 -24.87 -0.15
CA ALA A 122 -5.82 -26.11 0.31
C ALA A 122 -6.38 -26.57 1.66
N ALA A 123 -6.56 -25.65 2.61
CA ALA A 123 -7.16 -25.96 3.92
C ALA A 123 -8.61 -26.42 3.78
N ARG A 124 -9.38 -25.80 2.87
CA ARG A 124 -10.76 -26.20 2.57
C ARG A 124 -10.82 -27.62 2.02
N GLN A 125 -10.01 -27.95 1.01
CA GLN A 125 -9.96 -29.28 0.40
C GLN A 125 -9.53 -30.36 1.41
N GLN A 126 -8.57 -30.05 2.29
CA GLN A 126 -8.16 -30.95 3.37
C GLN A 126 -9.27 -31.16 4.40
N ASN A 127 -10.05 -30.12 4.71
CA ASN A 127 -11.17 -30.23 5.63
C ASN A 127 -12.30 -31.07 5.01
N GLU A 128 -12.72 -30.77 3.78
CA GLU A 128 -13.78 -31.50 3.07
C GLU A 128 -13.42 -32.98 2.83
N SER A 129 -12.15 -33.31 2.61
CA SER A 129 -11.70 -34.72 2.49
C SER A 129 -11.65 -35.47 3.83
N ARG A 130 -11.40 -34.78 4.94
CA ARG A 130 -11.40 -35.38 6.29
C ARG A 130 -12.81 -35.46 6.89
N PHE A 131 -13.65 -34.50 6.55
CA PHE A 131 -15.00 -34.36 7.07
C PHE A 131 -15.95 -34.21 5.89
N ASP A 132 -16.48 -35.35 5.43
CA ASP A 132 -17.49 -35.36 4.36
C ASP A 132 -18.69 -34.49 4.78
N PRO A 133 -18.96 -33.39 4.06
CA PRO A 133 -20.09 -32.52 4.37
C PRO A 133 -21.44 -33.15 4.03
N ALA A 134 -21.45 -34.27 3.27
CA ALA A 134 -22.66 -34.98 2.93
C ALA A 134 -23.41 -35.48 4.18
N GLY A 135 -24.70 -35.15 4.26
CA GLY A 135 -25.56 -35.55 5.37
C GLY A 135 -25.37 -34.76 6.67
N ILE A 136 -24.51 -33.73 6.73
CA ILE A 136 -24.45 -32.83 7.90
C ILE A 136 -25.80 -32.13 8.08
N ARG A 137 -26.44 -31.70 6.98
CA ARG A 137 -27.77 -31.07 7.02
C ARG A 137 -28.81 -32.01 7.61
N GLU A 138 -28.94 -33.25 7.10
CA GLU A 138 -29.80 -34.28 7.69
C GLU A 138 -29.50 -34.48 9.18
N ARG A 139 -28.22 -34.65 9.56
CA ARG A 139 -27.80 -34.85 10.96
C ARG A 139 -28.18 -33.69 11.87
N LEU A 140 -28.07 -32.44 11.39
CA LEU A 140 -28.47 -31.25 12.15
C LEU A 140 -29.99 -31.12 12.26
N LEU A 141 -30.73 -31.44 11.20
CA LEU A 141 -32.20 -31.45 11.22
C LEU A 141 -32.75 -32.51 12.17
N SER A 142 -32.18 -33.71 12.20
CA SER A 142 -32.57 -34.78 13.14
C SER A 142 -32.32 -34.41 14.61
N ARG A 143 -31.41 -33.47 14.91
CA ARG A 143 -31.13 -33.01 16.28
C ARG A 143 -32.06 -31.89 16.74
N ARG A 144 -32.68 -31.15 15.82
CA ARG A 144 -33.58 -30.01 16.12
C ARG A 144 -35.01 -30.45 16.45
N VAL A 145 -35.40 -31.68 16.11
CA VAL A 145 -36.76 -32.24 16.31
C VAL A 145 -36.87 -32.98 17.66
N ARG A 146 -36.02 -32.68 18.64
CA ARG A 146 -36.04 -33.31 19.97
C ARG A 146 -36.31 -32.30 21.07
#